data_AF-A0A8C9FSL9-F1
#
_entry.id   AF-A0A8C9FSL9-F1
#
_cell.length_a   1.000
_cell.length_b   1.000
_cell.length_c   1.000
_cell.angle_alpha   90.00
_cell.angle_beta   90.00
_cell.angle_gamma   90.00
#
_symmetry.space_group_name_H-M   'P 1'
#
loop_
_entity.id
_entity.type
_entity.pdbx_description
1 polymer ?
#
loop_
_entity_poly.entity_id
_entity_poly.type
_entity_poly.pdbx_seq_one_letter_code
_entity_poly.pdbx_strand_id
1 'polypeptide(L)'
;MSSFVEPPDIVKKLSWVENYWPDDALLAKPKVTKYCLICVKDSYTDFHIDSGGASAWYHVLKVESHYTLYPLQISLSTNAGNRQQTTVKCFLQTR
;
A
#
# COMPACT_ATOMS: atom_id res chain seq x y z
N MET A 1 -15.64 -12.62 1.28
CA MET A 1 -14.26 -12.61 0.70
C MET A 1 -13.19 -12.22 1.71
N SER A 2 -13.45 -11.33 2.67
CA SER A 2 -12.45 -10.89 3.67
C SER A 2 -11.84 -12.02 4.51
N SER A 3 -12.55 -13.11 4.75
CA SER A 3 -12.10 -14.27 5.55
C SER A 3 -11.00 -15.11 4.89
N PHE A 4 -10.76 -14.97 3.59
CA PHE A 4 -9.76 -15.78 2.87
C PHE A 4 -8.37 -15.15 2.83
N VAL A 5 -8.24 -13.88 3.22
CA VAL A 5 -6.99 -13.13 3.14
C VAL A 5 -6.77 -12.44 4.46
N GLU A 6 -5.63 -12.70 5.09
CA GLU A 6 -5.18 -12.01 6.29
C GLU A 6 -3.91 -11.23 5.99
N PRO A 7 -3.78 -9.97 6.46
CA PRO A 7 -2.53 -9.24 6.34
C PRO A 7 -1.39 -9.96 7.06
N PRO A 8 -0.13 -9.84 6.59
CA PRO A 8 1.03 -10.37 7.29
C PRO A 8 1.12 -9.84 8.72
N ASP A 9 1.63 -10.64 9.65
CA ASP A 9 1.70 -10.27 11.07
C ASP A 9 2.48 -8.98 11.31
N ILE A 10 3.52 -8.72 10.51
CA ILE A 10 4.29 -7.48 10.62
C ILE A 10 3.44 -6.24 10.28
N VAL A 11 2.51 -6.35 9.33
CA VAL A 11 1.59 -5.26 8.97
C VAL A 11 0.64 -5.00 10.13
N LYS A 12 0.12 -6.05 10.76
CA LYS A 12 -0.74 -5.93 11.97
C LYS A 12 0.01 -5.26 13.12
N LYS A 13 1.25 -5.69 13.37
CA LYS A 13 2.13 -5.12 14.42
C LYS A 13 2.49 -3.64 14.21
N LEU A 14 2.60 -3.20 12.95
CA LEU A 14 2.97 -1.81 12.63
C LEU A 14 1.76 -0.89 12.41
N SER A 15 0.60 -1.45 12.07
CA SER A 15 -0.60 -0.68 11.72
C SER A 15 -1.10 0.19 12.87
N TRP A 16 -1.19 1.50 12.64
CA TRP A 16 -1.77 2.40 13.65
C TRP A 16 -3.27 2.13 13.87
N VAL A 17 -3.99 1.75 12.80
CA VAL A 17 -5.42 1.43 12.91
C VAL A 17 -5.63 0.18 13.76
N GLU A 18 -4.78 -0.83 13.62
CA GLU A 18 -4.93 -2.07 14.38
C GLU A 18 -4.59 -1.89 15.87
N ASN A 19 -3.57 -1.08 16.17
CA ASN A 19 -3.04 -0.98 17.53
C ASN A 19 -3.62 0.17 18.35
N TYR A 20 -4.13 1.22 17.70
CA TYR A 20 -4.52 2.46 18.39
C TYR A 20 -5.92 2.98 18.06
N TRP A 21 -6.63 2.39 17.09
CA TRP A 21 -8.01 2.79 16.82
C TRP A 21 -8.98 2.06 17.77
N PRO A 22 -9.72 2.79 18.62
CA PRO A 22 -10.57 2.15 19.62
C PRO A 22 -11.81 1.52 18.99
N ASP A 23 -12.28 0.40 19.54
CA ASP A 23 -13.42 -0.34 19.01
C ASP A 23 -14.76 0.38 19.22
N ASP A 24 -14.84 1.23 20.24
CA ASP A 24 -15.99 2.08 20.58
C ASP A 24 -15.90 3.48 19.95
N ALA A 25 -14.99 3.70 19.00
CA ALA A 25 -14.91 4.94 18.25
C ALA A 25 -16.25 5.27 17.58
N LEU A 26 -16.73 6.50 17.74
CA LEU A 26 -17.89 7.02 17.01
C LEU A 26 -17.64 7.10 15.49
N LEU A 27 -16.37 7.18 15.10
CA LEU A 27 -15.93 7.18 13.71
C LEU A 27 -15.57 5.77 13.26
N ALA A 28 -15.96 5.44 12.02
CA ALA A 28 -15.63 4.16 11.42
C ALA A 28 -14.11 4.01 11.21
N LYS A 29 -13.59 2.80 11.49
CA LYS A 29 -12.21 2.41 11.14
C LYS A 29 -11.94 2.66 9.65
N PRO A 30 -10.76 3.18 9.27
CA PRO A 30 -10.36 3.32 7.88
C PRO A 30 -10.46 1.99 7.12
N LYS A 31 -11.22 1.96 6.03
CA LYS A 31 -11.46 0.75 5.20
C LYS A 31 -10.37 0.56 4.14
N VAL A 32 -9.13 0.36 4.60
CA VAL A 32 -7.93 0.31 3.72
C VAL A 32 -7.06 -0.94 3.93
N THR A 33 -7.57 -1.97 4.61
CA THR A 33 -6.76 -3.11 5.06
C THR A 33 -6.64 -4.26 4.05
N LYS A 34 -7.64 -4.42 3.17
CA LYS A 34 -7.72 -5.53 2.21
C LYS A 34 -8.20 -5.01 0.85
N TYR A 35 -7.36 -5.15 -0.17
CA TYR A 35 -7.66 -4.82 -1.56
C TYR A 35 -7.45 -6.05 -2.45
N CYS A 36 -8.32 -6.22 -3.44
CA CYS A 36 -8.13 -7.18 -4.52
C CYS A 36 -7.91 -6.39 -5.81
N LEU A 37 -6.74 -6.54 -6.42
CA LEU A 37 -6.39 -5.90 -7.69
C LEU A 37 -6.45 -6.95 -8.80
N ILE A 38 -7.16 -6.63 -9.87
CA ILE A 38 -7.24 -7.46 -11.07
C ILE A 38 -6.74 -6.60 -12.23
N CYS A 39 -5.61 -7.01 -12.79
CA CYS A 39 -4.92 -6.30 -13.86
C CYS A 39 -4.96 -7.17 -15.11
N VAL A 40 -5.42 -6.59 -16.23
CA VAL A 40 -5.31 -7.23 -17.55
C VAL A 40 -3.89 -7.02 -18.11
N LYS A 41 -3.51 -7.82 -19.10
CA LYS A 41 -2.25 -7.63 -19.83
C LYS A 41 -2.11 -6.19 -20.33
N ASP A 42 -0.90 -5.65 -20.28
CA ASP A 42 -0.55 -4.28 -20.68
C ASP A 42 -1.24 -3.17 -19.86
N SER A 43 -1.81 -3.49 -18.70
CA SER A 43 -2.30 -2.47 -17.76
C SER A 43 -1.15 -1.72 -17.10
N TYR A 44 -1.41 -0.43 -16.84
CA TYR A 44 -0.44 0.50 -16.26
C TYR A 44 -1.12 1.41 -15.23
N THR A 45 -0.48 1.56 -14.08
CA THR A 45 -0.82 2.57 -13.07
C THR A 45 0.34 3.55 -12.95
N ASP A 46 0.07 4.83 -13.19
CA ASP A 46 1.09 5.86 -13.19
C ASP A 46 1.69 6.11 -11.80
N PHE A 47 2.84 6.79 -11.76
CA PHE A 47 3.54 7.10 -10.51
C PHE A 47 2.66 7.91 -9.57
N HIS A 48 2.54 7.46 -8.34
CA HIS A 48 1.77 8.15 -7.31
C HIS A 48 2.27 7.82 -5.91
N ILE A 49 1.96 8.70 -4.96
CA ILE A 49 2.12 8.45 -3.53
C ILE A 49 0.80 7.90 -3.00
N ASP A 50 0.87 6.90 -2.13
CA ASP A 50 -0.30 6.37 -1.46
C ASP A 50 -1.02 7.42 -0.61
N SER A 51 -2.36 7.35 -0.56
CA SER A 51 -3.15 8.32 0.20
C SER A 51 -2.71 8.34 1.67
N GLY A 52 -2.52 9.54 2.23
CA GLY A 52 -2.02 9.73 3.59
C GLY A 52 -0.54 9.32 3.79
N GLY A 53 0.22 9.09 2.71
CA GLY A 53 1.57 8.56 2.81
C GLY A 53 1.59 7.18 3.46
N ALA A 54 0.56 6.37 3.27
CA ALA A 54 0.46 5.05 3.89
C ALA A 54 1.47 4.06 3.29
N SER A 55 2.16 3.30 4.15
CA SER A 55 2.92 2.13 3.68
C SER A 55 1.98 1.03 3.18
N ALA A 56 2.37 0.32 2.14
CA ALA A 56 1.58 -0.74 1.53
C ALA A 56 2.33 -2.07 1.47
N TRP A 57 1.58 -3.17 1.47
CA TRP A 57 2.07 -4.52 1.20
C TRP A 57 1.30 -5.10 0.01
N TYR A 58 2.00 -5.82 -0.87
CA TYR A 58 1.41 -6.47 -2.04
C TYR A 58 1.76 -7.94 -2.03
N HIS A 59 0.78 -8.78 -2.35
CA HIS A 59 0.97 -10.19 -2.62
C HIS A 59 0.39 -10.51 -4.00
N VAL A 60 1.22 -11.07 -4.88
CA VAL A 60 0.84 -11.43 -6.23
C VAL A 60 0.41 -12.89 -6.24
N LEU A 61 -0.89 -13.14 -6.41
CA LEU A 61 -1.46 -14.49 -6.32
C LEU A 61 -1.26 -15.31 -7.61
N LYS A 62 -1.52 -14.70 -8.76
CA LYS A 62 -1.37 -15.33 -10.08
C LYS A 62 -0.96 -14.27 -11.09
N VAL A 63 0.07 -14.55 -11.87
CA VAL A 63 0.39 -13.79 -13.08
C VAL A 63 0.66 -14.78 -14.20
N GLU A 64 0.13 -14.50 -15.38
CA GLU A 64 0.44 -15.26 -16.60
C GLU A 64 1.63 -14.65 -17.35
N SER A 65 2.13 -13.50 -16.89
CA SER A 65 3.15 -12.70 -17.57
C SER A 65 4.08 -11.99 -16.55
N HIS A 66 5.09 -11.24 -17.01
CA HIS A 66 6.09 -10.66 -16.09
C HIS A 66 5.50 -9.46 -15.36
N TYR A 67 5.66 -9.42 -14.04
CA TYR A 67 5.29 -8.30 -13.21
C TYR A 67 6.54 -7.69 -12.56
N THR A 68 6.69 -6.39 -12.66
CA THR A 68 7.84 -5.67 -12.07
C THR A 68 7.34 -4.69 -11.03
N LEU A 69 8.00 -4.67 -9.87
CA LEU A 69 7.89 -3.63 -8.86
C LEU A 69 9.20 -2.86 -8.81
N TYR A 70 9.18 -1.58 -9.16
CA TYR A 70 10.36 -0.72 -9.00
C TYR A 70 10.29 0.02 -7.66
N PRO A 71 11.33 -0.06 -6.80
CA PRO A 71 11.48 0.87 -5.69
C PRO A 71 11.85 2.24 -6.27
N LEU A 72 11.09 3.28 -5.93
CA LEU A 72 11.44 4.64 -6.33
C LEU A 72 12.33 5.31 -5.27
N GLN A 73 13.40 5.95 -5.70
CA GLN A 73 14.08 6.99 -4.93
C GLN A 73 13.37 8.32 -5.21
N ILE A 74 12.71 8.90 -4.21
CA ILE A 74 12.05 10.21 -4.36
C ILE A 74 13.04 11.31 -4.00
N SER A 75 13.36 12.19 -4.95
CA SER A 75 14.00 13.48 -4.70
C SER A 75 12.92 14.51 -4.34
N LEU A 76 12.65 14.69 -3.05
CA LEU A 76 11.81 15.78 -2.54
C LEU A 76 12.67 17.06 -2.47
N SER A 77 12.40 18.07 -3.29
CA SER A 77 12.94 19.41 -3.06
C SER A 77 12.12 20.08 -1.96
N THR A 78 12.60 20.06 -0.72
CA THR A 78 11.95 20.70 0.43
C THR A 78 12.82 21.84 0.95
N ASN A 79 12.40 23.09 0.72
CA ASN A 79 12.76 24.20 1.62
C ASN A 79 11.84 24.14 2.84
N ALA A 80 12.15 23.27 3.80
CA ALA A 80 11.82 23.41 5.23
C ALA A 80 12.12 22.08 5.94
N GLY A 81 12.68 22.19 7.14
CA GLY A 81 13.31 21.09 7.87
C GLY A 81 12.39 19.94 8.30
N ASN A 82 13.03 18.76 8.33
CA ASN A 82 12.76 17.63 9.22
C ASN A 82 11.37 16.97 9.24
N ARG A 83 11.19 15.98 8.36
CA ARG A 83 11.09 14.53 8.71
C ARG A 83 10.82 13.75 7.42
N GLN A 84 11.79 12.92 7.01
CA GLN A 84 11.63 12.00 5.87
C GLN A 84 10.76 10.83 6.31
N GLN A 85 9.47 10.85 5.97
CA GLN A 85 8.69 9.61 5.84
C GLN A 85 8.59 9.31 4.36
N THR A 86 9.48 8.43 3.89
CA THR A 86 9.49 7.97 2.51
C THR A 86 8.43 6.89 2.34
N THR A 87 7.28 7.26 1.80
CA THR A 87 6.28 6.28 1.34
C THR A 87 6.46 6.08 -0.15
N VAL A 88 7.05 4.94 -0.48
CA VAL A 88 7.26 4.44 -1.84
C VAL A 88 6.00 3.72 -2.28
N LYS A 89 5.49 3.98 -3.49
CA LYS A 89 4.51 3.09 -4.11
C LYS A 89 5.01 2.48 -5.41
N CYS A 90 4.71 1.19 -5.50
CA CYS A 90 5.03 0.22 -6.53
C CYS A 90 4.56 0.60 -7.93
N PHE A 91 5.48 0.49 -8.89
CA PHE A 91 5.17 0.28 -10.31
C PHE A 91 4.36 -1.01 -10.49
N LEU A 92 3.22 -1.00 -11.18
CA LEU A 92 2.54 -2.20 -11.65
C LEU A 92 2.55 -2.17 -13.18
N GLN A 93 3.52 -2.86 -13.81
CA GLN A 93 3.45 -3.14 -15.25
C GLN A 93 3.37 -4.64 -15.44
N THR A 94 2.28 -5.08 -16.06
CA THR A 94 2.13 -6.43 -16.60
C THR A 94 2.60 -6.40 -18.05
N ARG A 95 3.74 -7.03 -18.36
CA ARG A 95 4.23 -7.20 -19.75
C ARG A 95 3.85 -8.57 -20.29
#